data_AF-A0A355BI17-F1
#
_entry.id   AF-A0A355BI17-F1
#
_cell.length_a   1.000
_cell.length_b   1.000
_cell.length_c   1.000
_cell.angle_alpha   90.00
_cell.angle_beta   90.00
_cell.angle_gamma   90.00
#
_symmetry.space_group_name_H-M   'P 1'
#
loop_
_entity.id
_entity.type
_entity.pdbx_description
1 polymer ?
#
loop_
_entity_poly.entity_id
_entity_poly.type
_entity_poly.pdbx_seq_one_letter_code
_entity_poly.pdbx_strand_id
1 'polypeptide(L)' 'MLLVKGAKIYPVNGPMLATGMLLIDDNGKIAAIGETISAPASVDVLDLTGKVILPGFVDAHSHVGIWGDGEGRPAY' A
#
# COMPACT_ATOMS: atom_id res chain seq x y z
N MET A 1 -15.57 6.24 -0.04
CA MET A 1 -14.94 4.96 0.30
C MET A 1 -14.50 4.29 -1.00
N LEU A 2 -13.47 3.45 -0.97
CA LEU A 2 -12.96 2.75 -2.16
C LEU A 2 -12.75 1.26 -1.86
N LEU A 3 -13.36 0.39 -2.67
CA LEU A 3 -13.11 -1.05 -2.65
C LEU A 3 -12.14 -1.41 -3.77
N VAL A 4 -10.95 -1.88 -3.39
CA VAL A 4 -9.98 -2.47 -4.30
C VAL A 4 -10.17 -3.99 -4.28
N LYS A 5 -10.19 -4.66 -5.45
CA LYS A 5 -10.40 -6.11 -5.52
C LYS A 5 -9.52 -6.80 -6.57
N GLY A 6 -9.38 -8.11 -6.43
CA GLY A 6 -8.76 -8.99 -7.44
C GLY A 6 -7.23 -9.04 -7.40
N ALA A 7 -6.59 -8.20 -6.59
CA ALA A 7 -5.13 -8.17 -6.48
C ALA A 7 -4.60 -9.26 -5.53
N LYS A 8 -3.35 -9.66 -5.75
CA LYS A 8 -2.58 -10.39 -4.74
C LYS A 8 -2.13 -9.39 -3.66
N ILE A 9 -2.49 -9.62 -2.40
CA ILE A 9 -2.21 -8.68 -1.30
C ILE A 9 -1.21 -9.32 -0.35
N TYR A 10 -0.14 -8.59 -0.02
CA TYR A 10 0.83 -8.98 0.99
C TYR A 10 0.72 -8.05 2.20
N PRO A 11 -0.03 -8.44 3.26
CA PRO A 11 -0.08 -7.68 4.49
C PRO A 11 1.27 -7.69 5.20
N VAL A 12 1.58 -6.65 5.98
CA VAL A 12 2.72 -6.68 6.92
C VAL A 12 2.48 -7.73 8.01
N ASN A 13 1.23 -7.86 8.43
CA ASN A 13 0.81 -8.80 9.46
C ASN A 13 -0.26 -9.74 8.89
N GLY A 14 0.11 -11.02 8.75
CA GLY A 14 -0.78 -12.07 8.26
C GLY A 14 -0.32 -12.73 6.97
N PRO A 15 -1.05 -13.76 6.50
CA PRO A 15 -0.72 -14.46 5.26
C PRO A 15 -1.02 -13.60 4.03
N MET A 16 -0.36 -13.94 2.91
CA MET A 16 -0.68 -13.38 1.61
C MET A 16 -2.06 -13.84 1.13
N LEU A 17 -2.84 -12.93 0.56
CA LEU A 17 -4.10 -13.22 -0.11
C LEU A 17 -3.87 -13.32 -1.62
N ALA A 18 -4.21 -14.46 -2.22
CA ALA A 18 -4.01 -14.68 -3.66
C ALA A 18 -4.94 -13.82 -4.53
N THR A 19 -6.19 -13.66 -4.08
CA THR A 19 -7.21 -12.80 -4.69
C THR A 19 -7.91 -12.02 -3.56
N GLY A 20 -7.29 -10.92 -3.16
CA GLY A 20 -7.73 -10.12 -2.02
C GLY A 20 -8.65 -8.95 -2.40
N MET A 21 -9.34 -8.47 -1.38
CA MET A 21 -10.09 -7.23 -1.35
C MET A 21 -9.53 -6.33 -0.24
N LEU A 22 -9.55 -5.02 -0.49
CA LEU A 22 -9.11 -3.98 0.44
C LEU A 22 -10.14 -2.85 0.40
N LEU A 23 -10.72 -2.51 1.56
CA LEU A 23 -11.66 -1.40 1.68
C LEU A 23 -10.96 -0.22 2.35
N ILE A 24 -11.02 0.94 1.70
CA ILE A 24 -10.49 2.20 2.19
C ILE A 24 -11.68 3.11 2.55
N ASP A 25 -11.64 3.67 3.76
CA ASP A 25 -12.67 4.59 4.24
C ASP A 25 -12.49 6.02 3.65
N ASP A 26 -13.41 6.91 3.98
CA ASP A 26 -13.38 8.31 3.52
C ASP A 26 -12.20 9.12 4.09
N ASN A 27 -11.56 8.64 5.16
CA ASN A 27 -10.37 9.25 5.76
C ASN A 27 -9.06 8.69 5.16
N GLY A 28 -9.15 7.84 4.13
CA GLY A 28 -7.99 7.20 3.51
C GLY A 28 -7.35 6.12 4.38
N LYS A 29 -8.06 5.58 5.38
CA LYS A 29 -7.58 4.47 6.22
C LYS A 29 -8.09 3.15 5.69
N ILE A 30 -7.31 2.09 5.92
CA ILE A 30 -7.75 0.73 5.62
C ILE A 30 -8.84 0.34 6.63
N ALA A 31 -10.06 0.18 6.16
CA ALA A 31 -11.20 -0.24 6.96
C ALA A 31 -11.27 -1.77 7.08
N ALA A 32 -10.90 -2.50 6.02
CA ALA A 32 -10.89 -3.97 6.01
C ALA A 32 -9.95 -4.53 4.94
N ILE A 33 -9.42 -5.73 5.19
CA ILE A 33 -8.65 -6.56 4.24
C ILE A 33 -9.17 -8.01 4.36
N GLY A 34 -9.37 -8.70 3.24
CA GLY A 34 -9.78 -10.11 3.23
C GLY A 34 -10.03 -10.64 1.83
N GLU A 35 -10.30 -11.94 1.69
CA GLU A 35 -10.66 -12.54 0.39
C GLU A 35 -12.05 -12.07 -0.09
N THR A 36 -12.94 -11.77 0.84
CA THR A 36 -14.28 -11.24 0.58
C THR A 36 -14.62 -10.20 1.63
N ILE A 37 -15.03 -9.01 1.18
CA ILE A 37 -15.46 -7.91 2.04
C ILE A 37 -16.86 -7.50 1.62
N SER A 38 -17.76 -7.35 2.59
CA SER A 38 -19.02 -6.66 2.36
C SER A 38 -18.77 -5.17 2.35
N ALA A 39 -19.09 -4.50 1.24
CA ALA A 39 -18.97 -3.06 1.10
C ALA A 39 -20.35 -2.45 0.79
N PRO A 40 -20.60 -1.18 1.18
CA PRO A 40 -21.82 -0.47 0.82
C PRO A 40 -22.03 -0.42 -0.70
N ALA A 41 -23.29 -0.41 -1.15
CA ALA A 41 -23.63 -0.51 -2.58
C ALA A 41 -23.11 0.66 -3.45
N SER A 42 -22.83 1.81 -2.85
CA SER A 42 -22.38 3.03 -3.54
C SER A 42 -20.88 3.30 -3.37
N VAL A 43 -20.08 2.26 -3.11
CA VAL A 43 -18.61 2.39 -3.03
C VAL A 43 -18.00 2.41 -4.42
N ASP A 44 -16.98 3.25 -4.63
CA ASP A 44 -16.16 3.16 -5.84
C ASP A 44 -15.40 1.84 -5.85
N VAL A 45 -15.30 1.21 -7.02
CA VAL A 45 -14.63 -0.10 -7.17
C VAL A 45 -13.45 0.03 -8.11
N LEU A 46 -12.28 -0.41 -7.65
CA LEU A 46 -11.06 -0.52 -8.45
C LEU A 46 -10.66 -1.99 -8.57
N ASP A 47 -10.72 -2.53 -9.79
CA ASP A 47 -10.28 -3.89 -10.10
C ASP A 47 -8.78 -3.89 -10.46
N LEU A 48 -8.00 -4.61 -9.66
CA LEU A 48 -6.56 -4.77 -9.81
C LEU A 48 -6.18 -6.24 -10.06
N THR A 49 -7.05 -6.99 -10.73
CA THR A 49 -6.78 -8.38 -11.14
C THR A 49 -5.43 -8.51 -11.83
N GLY A 50 -4.62 -9.47 -11.39
CA GLY A 50 -3.26 -9.70 -11.91
C GLY A 50 -2.21 -8.71 -11.42
N LYS A 51 -2.56 -7.78 -10.52
CA LYS A 51 -1.61 -6.86 -9.86
C LYS A 51 -1.30 -7.34 -8.44
N VAL A 52 -0.33 -6.66 -7.84
CA VAL A 52 0.15 -6.91 -6.47
C VAL A 52 -0.03 -5.64 -5.65
N ILE A 53 -0.57 -5.78 -4.44
CA ILE A 53 -0.63 -4.72 -3.42
C ILE A 53 0.37 -5.05 -2.32
N LEU A 54 1.22 -4.07 -2.03
CA LEU A 54 2.19 -4.07 -0.94
C LEU A 54 1.91 -2.86 -0.05
N PRO A 55 2.36 -2.88 1.22
CA PRO A 55 2.48 -1.66 2.01
C PRO A 55 3.34 -0.64 1.25
N GLY A 56 3.00 0.64 1.36
CA GLY A 56 3.87 1.69 0.84
C GLY A 56 5.27 1.54 1.42
N PHE A 57 6.30 1.64 0.57
CA PHE A 57 7.67 1.56 1.04
C PHE A 57 8.00 2.77 1.92
N VAL A 58 8.76 2.51 2.99
CA VAL A 58 9.28 3.53 3.90
C VAL A 58 10.79 3.51 3.77
N ASP A 59 11.36 4.60 3.28
CA ASP A 59 12.80 4.81 3.32
C ASP A 59 13.16 5.48 4.66
N ALA A 60 13.88 4.74 5.50
CA ALA A 60 14.28 5.21 6.83
C ALA A 60 15.56 6.06 6.80
N HIS A 61 16.28 6.06 5.68
CA HIS A 61 17.56 6.72 5.59
C HIS A 61 17.91 7.10 4.15
N SER A 62 17.75 8.38 3.86
CA SER A 62 18.12 8.98 2.58
C SER A 62 18.81 10.31 2.80
N HIS A 63 19.74 10.65 1.91
CA HIS A 63 20.27 12.01 1.78
C HIS A 63 19.64 12.63 0.53
N VAL A 64 18.55 13.39 0.71
CA VAL A 64 17.81 14.01 -0.40
C VAL A 64 18.19 15.49 -0.50
N GLY A 65 18.89 15.87 -1.58
CA GLY A 65 19.35 17.25 -1.81
C GLY A 65 20.49 17.32 -2.84
N ILE A 66 21.01 18.53 -3.13
CA ILE A 66 22.15 18.74 -4.06
C ILE A 66 23.48 18.30 -3.41
N TRP A 67 23.55 18.26 -2.08
CA TRP A 67 24.72 17.84 -1.31
C TRP A 67 24.25 16.86 -0.24
N GLY A 68 24.89 15.70 -0.16
CA GLY A 68 24.64 14.74 0.91
C GLY A 68 25.19 15.27 2.22
N ASP A 69 24.36 15.99 2.99
CA ASP A 69 24.68 16.33 4.36
C ASP A 69 24.80 15.03 5.16
N GLY A 70 26.03 14.53 5.34
CA GLY A 70 26.34 13.28 6.02
C GLY A 70 27.34 12.36 5.31
N GLU A 71 27.71 12.64 4.05
CA GLU A 71 28.65 11.79 3.28
C GLU A 71 30.13 12.03 3.63
N GLY A 72 30.41 12.95 4.56
CA GLY A 72 31.76 13.44 4.82
C GLY A 72 32.26 14.34 3.69
N ARG A 73 33.16 15.28 4.01
CA ARG A 73 33.82 16.06 2.94
C ARG A 73 34.66 15.10 2.09
N PRO A 74 34.65 15.20 0.75
CA PRO A 74 35.61 14.49 -0.07
C PRO A 74 37.00 14.87 0.42
N ALA A 75 37.82 13.87 0.74
CA ALA A 75 39.22 14.10 1.06
C ALA A 75 39.92 14.61 -0.20
N TYR A 76 40.05 15.93 -0.31
CA TYR A 76 41.06 16.58 -1.14
C TYR A 76 42.12 17.18 -0.23
#